data_AF-A0A970UWI8-F1
#
_entry.id   AF-A0A970UWI8-F1
#
_cell.length_a   1.000
_cell.length_b   1.000
_cell.length_c   1.000
_cell.angle_alpha   90.00
_cell.angle_beta   90.00
_cell.angle_gamma   90.00
#
_symmetry.space_group_name_H-M   'P 1'
#
loop_
_entity.id
_entity.type
_entity.pdbx_description
1 polymer ?
#
loop_
_entity_poly.entity_id
_entity_poly.type
_entity_poly.pdbx_seq_one_letter_code
_entity_poly.pdbx_strand_id
1 'polypeptide(L)'
;MNKIENEKTKEMKQFGKIIFYYLAGLASIAGIAFTVYFNFFHKELIQLEIKKIDRTQLTMAPKTDGLSAIYTYQDSVVNNLWKIRYIISNVGRKAIISEGNQKNILPARLPVLYSDSLKILHVKINGSNFPVSVDNKGYYITLDFKQWKNDEFIDIVSIVEYYGNTEPKMSINEREIVDAKVISTDYLPNEIYEKVKLIDSLPKTLASFLKWLIVIVIIIADISAIFAISSQLKKDPNISNSGKVIKTLTFIIWLIVIVIFSLPLLWIF
;
A
#
# COMPACT_ATOMS: atom_id res chain seq x y z
N MET A 1 53.93 12.89 -32.06
CA MET A 1 52.94 13.39 -31.08
C MET A 1 51.58 12.71 -31.25
N ASN A 2 50.98 12.69 -32.45
CA ASN A 2 49.66 12.06 -32.72
C ASN A 2 49.51 10.55 -32.42
N LYS A 3 50.59 9.76 -32.42
CA LYS A 3 50.49 8.30 -32.19
C LYS A 3 50.29 7.94 -30.71
N ILE A 4 50.95 8.70 -29.82
CA ILE A 4 50.91 8.50 -28.36
C ILE A 4 49.56 8.96 -27.78
N GLU A 5 48.98 10.00 -28.36
CA GLU A 5 47.67 10.54 -27.94
C GLU A 5 46.50 9.61 -28.33
N ASN A 6 46.61 8.95 -29.50
CA ASN A 6 45.66 7.93 -29.96
C ASN A 6 45.75 6.62 -29.16
N GLU A 7 46.95 6.23 -28.70
CA GLU A 7 47.10 5.07 -27.83
C GLU A 7 46.48 5.33 -26.44
N LYS A 8 46.73 6.49 -25.84
CA LYS A 8 46.14 6.86 -24.54
C LYS A 8 44.60 6.92 -24.59
N THR A 9 44.01 7.45 -25.67
CA THR A 9 42.53 7.46 -25.81
C THR A 9 41.95 6.07 -26.02
N LYS A 10 42.69 5.15 -26.65
CA LYS A 10 42.27 3.76 -26.85
C LYS A 10 42.32 2.97 -25.54
N GLU A 11 43.38 3.14 -24.75
CA GLU A 11 43.53 2.54 -23.41
C GLU A 11 42.46 3.04 -22.45
N MET A 12 42.19 4.35 -22.44
CA MET A 12 41.16 4.95 -21.57
C MET A 12 39.74 4.47 -21.93
N LYS A 13 39.44 4.24 -23.22
CA LYS A 13 38.19 3.62 -23.66
C LYS A 13 38.10 2.13 -23.28
N GLN A 14 39.20 1.40 -23.30
CA GLN A 14 39.25 0.01 -22.84
C GLN A 14 39.04 -0.09 -21.33
N PHE A 15 39.67 0.80 -20.56
CA PHE A 15 39.51 0.87 -19.11
C PHE A 15 38.07 1.19 -18.70
N GLY A 16 37.43 2.16 -19.38
CA GLY A 16 36.02 2.47 -19.16
C GLY A 16 35.07 1.29 -19.46
N LYS A 17 35.35 0.51 -20.51
CA LYS A 17 34.59 -0.72 -20.80
C LYS A 17 34.74 -1.77 -19.71
N ILE A 18 35.95 -1.95 -19.16
CA ILE A 18 36.21 -2.89 -18.08
C ILE A 18 35.43 -2.49 -16.82
N ILE A 19 35.50 -1.22 -16.41
CA ILE A 19 34.72 -0.68 -15.28
C ILE A 19 33.22 -0.90 -15.50
N PHE A 20 32.72 -0.64 -16.72
CA PHE A 20 31.32 -0.86 -17.05
C PHE A 20 30.90 -2.34 -16.90
N TYR A 21 31.72 -3.28 -17.36
CA TYR A 21 31.44 -4.72 -17.17
C TYR A 21 31.44 -5.13 -15.69
N TYR A 22 32.34 -4.59 -14.87
CA TYR A 22 32.34 -4.85 -13.43
C TYR A 22 31.11 -4.25 -12.73
N LEU A 23 30.71 -3.04 -13.10
CA LEU A 23 29.49 -2.41 -12.58
C LEU A 23 28.23 -3.17 -12.99
N ALA A 24 28.16 -3.63 -14.25
CA ALA A 24 27.04 -4.44 -14.74
C ALA A 24 26.98 -5.82 -14.05
N GLY A 25 28.14 -6.43 -13.80
CA GLY A 25 28.25 -7.67 -13.02
C GLY A 25 27.79 -7.50 -11.57
N LEU A 26 28.26 -6.44 -10.89
CA LEU A 26 27.83 -6.11 -9.53
C LEU A 26 26.33 -5.82 -9.44
N ALA A 27 25.77 -5.07 -10.39
CA ALA A 27 24.35 -4.78 -10.44
C ALA A 27 23.50 -6.06 -10.64
N SER A 28 23.96 -7.01 -11.47
CA SER A 28 23.28 -8.29 -11.66
C SER A 28 23.30 -9.14 -10.39
N ILE A 29 24.46 -9.23 -9.70
CA ILE A 29 24.58 -9.99 -8.45
C ILE A 29 23.69 -9.36 -7.36
N ALA A 30 23.69 -8.04 -7.24
CA ALA A 30 22.83 -7.33 -6.29
C ALA A 30 21.34 -7.54 -6.60
N GLY A 31 20.94 -7.51 -7.87
CA GLY A 31 19.56 -7.78 -8.29
C GLY A 31 19.10 -9.21 -7.98
N ILE A 32 19.97 -10.20 -8.20
CA ILE A 32 19.71 -11.60 -7.83
C ILE A 32 19.59 -11.75 -6.32
N ALA A 33 20.54 -11.19 -5.56
CA ALA A 33 20.53 -11.25 -4.10
C ALA A 33 19.28 -10.59 -3.51
N PHE A 34 18.88 -9.43 -4.04
CA PHE A 34 17.65 -8.73 -3.65
C PHE A 34 16.40 -9.57 -3.94
N THR A 35 16.32 -10.18 -5.12
CA THR A 35 15.18 -11.02 -5.53
C THR A 35 15.08 -12.27 -4.67
N VAL A 36 16.21 -12.93 -4.39
CA VAL A 36 16.27 -14.11 -3.50
C VAL A 36 15.90 -13.72 -2.07
N TYR A 37 16.44 -12.62 -1.56
CA TYR A 37 16.13 -12.12 -0.22
C TYR A 37 14.62 -11.83 -0.07
N PHE A 38 14.04 -11.09 -1.01
CA PHE A 38 12.64 -10.69 -0.94
C PHE A 38 11.69 -11.88 -1.14
N ASN A 39 11.99 -12.81 -2.05
CA ASN A 39 11.11 -13.95 -2.31
C ASN A 39 11.23 -15.07 -1.28
N PHE A 40 12.42 -15.33 -0.71
CA PHE A 40 12.62 -16.45 0.21
C PHE A 40 12.59 -16.06 1.68
N PHE A 41 13.06 -14.87 2.04
CA PHE A 41 13.21 -14.47 3.44
C PHE A 41 12.14 -13.48 3.90
N HIS A 42 11.52 -12.73 3.00
CA HIS A 42 10.38 -11.88 3.34
C HIS A 42 9.09 -12.72 3.39
N LYS A 43 8.85 -13.39 4.52
CA LYS A 43 7.58 -14.10 4.73
C LYS A 43 6.45 -13.09 4.83
N GLU A 44 5.50 -13.17 3.90
CA GLU A 44 4.27 -12.40 3.98
C GLU A 44 3.39 -12.94 5.11
N LEU A 45 3.25 -12.12 6.16
CA LEU A 45 2.41 -12.42 7.32
C LEU A 45 0.96 -12.04 7.02
N ILE A 46 0.03 -12.76 7.64
CA ILE A 46 -1.37 -12.33 7.72
C ILE A 46 -1.40 -11.08 8.62
N GLN A 47 -2.06 -10.01 8.18
CA GLN A 47 -2.17 -8.80 8.98
C GLN A 47 -3.62 -8.37 9.08
N LEU A 48 -4.18 -8.43 10.29
CA LEU A 48 -5.52 -7.94 10.58
C LEU A 48 -5.42 -6.60 11.30
N GLU A 49 -6.20 -5.63 10.83
CA GLU A 49 -6.41 -4.36 11.51
C GLU A 49 -7.78 -4.36 12.18
N ILE A 50 -7.84 -4.06 13.47
CA ILE A 50 -9.07 -3.80 14.23
C ILE A 50 -9.15 -2.28 14.44
N LYS A 51 -9.95 -1.62 13.61
CA LYS A 51 -10.12 -0.16 13.62
C LYS A 51 -11.35 0.24 14.43
N LYS A 52 -11.15 0.98 15.51
CA LYS A 52 -12.22 1.51 16.38
C LYS A 52 -12.89 2.72 15.72
N ILE A 53 -14.17 2.61 15.34
CA ILE A 53 -14.91 3.70 14.68
C ILE A 53 -15.68 4.56 15.68
N ASP A 54 -16.48 3.92 16.53
CA ASP A 54 -17.37 4.60 17.47
C ASP A 54 -17.48 3.76 18.75
N ARG A 55 -17.58 4.44 19.87
CA ARG A 55 -17.82 3.87 21.18
C ARG A 55 -18.58 4.90 22.00
N THR A 56 -19.89 4.73 22.06
CA THR A 56 -20.80 5.66 22.73
C THR A 56 -21.51 4.94 23.87
N GLN A 57 -21.41 5.50 25.09
CA GLN A 57 -22.17 5.03 26.24
C GLN A 57 -23.59 5.60 26.19
N LEU A 58 -24.56 4.74 25.90
CA LEU A 58 -25.97 5.14 25.71
C LEU A 58 -26.65 5.50 27.05
N THR A 59 -26.23 4.88 28.15
CA THR A 59 -26.74 5.21 29.50
C THR A 59 -26.21 6.53 30.06
N MET A 60 -25.21 7.15 29.43
CA MET A 60 -24.67 8.46 29.83
C MET A 60 -25.38 9.63 29.13
N ALA A 61 -26.50 9.37 28.44
CA ALA A 61 -27.33 10.42 27.85
C ALA A 61 -27.62 11.54 28.88
N PRO A 62 -27.64 12.83 28.46
CA PRO A 62 -27.59 13.96 29.38
C PRO A 62 -28.74 13.91 30.37
N LYS A 63 -28.39 13.77 31.65
CA LYS A 63 -29.30 13.96 32.78
C LYS A 63 -29.63 15.44 32.85
N THR A 64 -30.67 15.85 32.12
CA THR A 64 -31.32 17.15 32.32
C THR A 64 -32.31 17.00 33.46
N ASP A 65 -32.56 18.08 34.22
CA ASP A 65 -33.39 18.01 35.42
C ASP A 65 -34.77 17.43 35.11
N GLY A 66 -35.08 16.29 35.73
CA GLY A 66 -36.34 15.55 35.57
C GLY A 66 -36.38 14.51 34.45
N LEU A 67 -35.33 14.35 33.63
CA LEU A 67 -35.30 13.38 32.54
C LEU A 67 -34.41 12.17 32.87
N SER A 68 -35.01 10.97 32.90
CA SER A 68 -34.30 9.70 33.06
C SER A 68 -34.66 8.72 31.94
N ALA A 69 -33.66 8.11 31.32
CA ALA A 69 -33.84 7.02 30.36
C ALA A 69 -33.54 5.68 31.04
N ILE A 70 -34.46 4.73 30.91
CA ILE A 70 -34.26 3.33 31.31
C ILE A 70 -34.11 2.51 30.03
N TYR A 71 -33.04 1.74 29.94
CA TYR A 71 -32.82 0.81 28.84
C TYR A 71 -33.23 -0.59 29.28
N THR A 72 -34.05 -1.26 28.47
CA THR A 72 -34.48 -2.64 28.70
C THR A 72 -34.13 -3.50 27.50
N TYR A 73 -33.67 -4.72 27.75
CA TYR A 73 -33.42 -5.73 26.74
C TYR A 73 -34.01 -7.07 27.21
N GLN A 74 -34.91 -7.66 26.41
CA GLN A 74 -35.62 -8.90 26.77
C GLN A 74 -36.19 -8.84 28.20
N ASP A 75 -36.94 -7.76 28.48
CA ASP A 75 -37.61 -7.48 29.76
C ASP A 75 -36.69 -7.32 30.98
N SER A 76 -35.37 -7.25 30.79
CA SER A 76 -34.39 -6.96 31.84
C SER A 76 -33.84 -5.54 31.70
N VAL A 77 -33.72 -4.83 32.82
CA VAL A 77 -33.05 -3.52 32.86
C VAL A 77 -31.56 -3.71 32.57
N VAL A 78 -31.05 -2.92 31.64
CA VAL A 78 -29.64 -2.93 31.23
C VAL A 78 -28.94 -1.72 31.81
N ASN A 79 -27.84 -1.96 32.53
CA ASN A 79 -27.02 -0.91 33.11
C ASN A 79 -25.78 -0.68 32.23
N ASN A 80 -25.23 0.53 32.22
CA ASN A 80 -23.99 0.83 31.50
C ASN A 80 -23.96 0.30 30.05
N LEU A 81 -24.94 0.71 29.25
CA LEU A 81 -25.12 0.24 27.88
C LEU A 81 -24.17 0.96 26.94
N TRP A 82 -23.42 0.21 26.14
CA TRP A 82 -22.51 0.74 25.13
C TRP A 82 -22.93 0.30 23.74
N LYS A 83 -22.83 1.24 22.79
CA LYS A 83 -22.77 0.95 21.37
C LYS A 83 -21.31 1.06 20.92
N ILE A 84 -20.77 -0.01 20.37
CA ILE A 84 -19.41 -0.07 19.85
C ILE A 84 -19.42 -0.47 18.37
N ARG A 85 -18.58 0.19 17.58
CA ARG A 85 -18.42 -0.08 16.15
C ARG A 85 -16.94 -0.25 15.83
N TYR A 86 -16.62 -1.37 15.20
CA TYR A 86 -15.28 -1.71 14.77
C TYR A 86 -15.29 -2.16 13.31
N ILE A 87 -14.29 -1.75 12.55
CA ILE A 87 -14.00 -2.33 11.24
C ILE A 87 -12.80 -3.26 11.41
N ILE A 88 -12.96 -4.52 11.04
CA ILE A 88 -11.87 -5.48 10.97
C ILE A 88 -11.51 -5.65 9.50
N SER A 89 -10.25 -5.45 9.16
CA SER A 89 -9.76 -5.52 7.77
C SER A 89 -8.54 -6.42 7.67
N ASN A 90 -8.43 -7.18 6.59
CA ASN A 90 -7.15 -7.79 6.22
C ASN A 90 -6.33 -6.75 5.44
N VAL A 91 -5.31 -6.20 6.10
CA VAL A 91 -4.39 -5.21 5.52
C VAL A 91 -3.09 -5.85 5.04
N GLY A 92 -2.97 -7.18 5.23
CA GLY A 92 -1.83 -7.98 4.79
C GLY A 92 -2.02 -8.51 3.38
N ARG A 93 -0.91 -8.83 2.73
CA ARG A 93 -0.91 -9.37 1.35
C ARG A 93 -1.44 -10.80 1.26
N LYS A 94 -1.48 -11.52 2.39
CA LYS A 94 -1.88 -12.92 2.48
C LYS A 94 -3.35 -13.05 2.87
N ALA A 95 -4.09 -13.88 2.13
CA ALA A 95 -5.46 -14.22 2.48
C ALA A 95 -5.52 -15.16 3.70
N ILE A 96 -6.60 -15.07 4.47
CA ILE A 96 -6.91 -15.98 5.58
C ILE A 96 -7.88 -17.04 5.06
N ILE A 97 -7.51 -18.31 5.21
CA ILE A 97 -8.36 -19.45 4.85
C ILE A 97 -8.84 -20.12 6.13
N SER A 98 -10.15 -20.33 6.29
CA SER A 98 -10.74 -20.96 7.48
C SER A 98 -11.03 -22.46 7.29
N GLU A 99 -11.32 -22.88 6.04
CA GLU A 99 -11.80 -24.22 5.70
C GLU A 99 -10.78 -25.00 4.86
N GLY A 100 -10.84 -26.33 4.96
CA GLY A 100 -10.01 -27.25 4.17
C GLY A 100 -8.60 -27.50 4.73
N ASN A 101 -7.81 -28.24 3.95
CA ASN A 101 -6.52 -28.79 4.40
C ASN A 101 -5.41 -27.73 4.55
N GLN A 102 -5.59 -26.53 3.98
CA GLN A 102 -4.64 -25.42 4.01
C GLN A 102 -5.13 -24.24 4.86
N LYS A 103 -6.03 -24.50 5.82
CA LYS A 103 -6.55 -23.45 6.69
C LYS A 103 -5.43 -22.76 7.48
N ASN A 104 -5.56 -21.45 7.64
CA ASN A 104 -4.69 -20.61 8.46
C ASN A 104 -5.26 -20.36 9.85
N ILE A 105 -6.53 -20.72 10.08
CA ILE A 105 -7.20 -20.56 11.38
C ILE A 105 -7.16 -21.89 12.13
N LEU A 106 -6.70 -21.86 13.38
CA LEU A 106 -6.65 -23.03 14.25
C LEU A 106 -8.06 -23.52 14.63
N PRO A 107 -8.96 -22.67 15.17
CA PRO A 107 -10.36 -23.03 15.37
C PRO A 107 -11.13 -23.17 14.05
N ALA A 108 -12.37 -23.65 14.12
CA ALA A 108 -13.26 -23.74 12.95
C ALA A 108 -13.81 -22.37 12.53
N ARG A 109 -13.94 -21.44 13.49
CA ARG A 109 -14.39 -20.06 13.30
C ARG A 109 -13.47 -19.13 14.05
N LEU A 110 -13.24 -17.94 13.55
CA LEU A 110 -12.34 -16.97 14.19
C LEU A 110 -13.07 -16.26 15.34
N PRO A 111 -12.69 -16.45 16.60
CA PRO A 111 -13.33 -15.72 17.68
C PRO A 111 -12.78 -14.29 17.73
N VAL A 112 -13.70 -13.36 17.99
CA VAL A 112 -13.41 -11.97 18.28
C VAL A 112 -13.86 -11.72 19.70
N LEU A 113 -12.88 -11.43 20.54
CA LEU A 113 -13.06 -11.27 21.97
C LEU A 113 -13.40 -9.82 22.28
N TYR A 114 -14.13 -9.64 23.37
CA TYR A 114 -14.26 -8.36 24.02
C TYR A 114 -13.64 -8.41 25.41
N SER A 115 -13.44 -7.26 26.03
CA SER A 115 -12.96 -7.17 27.40
C SER A 115 -13.78 -8.04 28.36
N ASP A 116 -13.10 -8.71 29.30
CA ASP A 116 -13.62 -9.82 30.13
C ASP A 116 -14.85 -9.51 31.00
N SER A 117 -15.29 -8.25 31.07
CA SER A 117 -16.39 -7.79 31.91
C SER A 117 -17.53 -7.20 31.09
N LEU A 118 -18.02 -7.94 30.08
CA LEU A 118 -19.16 -7.49 29.28
C LEU A 118 -20.07 -8.63 28.81
N LYS A 119 -21.33 -8.28 28.53
CA LYS A 119 -22.32 -9.13 27.89
C LYS A 119 -22.77 -8.52 26.57
N ILE A 120 -22.70 -9.28 25.50
CA ILE A 120 -23.13 -8.89 24.16
C ILE A 120 -24.64 -9.13 24.04
N LEU A 121 -25.40 -8.04 24.05
CA LEU A 121 -26.85 -8.10 23.90
C LEU A 121 -27.22 -8.32 22.44
N HIS A 122 -26.59 -7.57 21.54
CA HIS A 122 -26.86 -7.65 20.11
C HIS A 122 -25.60 -7.39 19.29
N VAL A 123 -25.48 -8.06 18.16
CA VAL A 123 -24.42 -7.82 17.17
C VAL A 123 -25.01 -7.86 15.77
N LYS A 124 -24.53 -6.97 14.91
CA LYS A 124 -24.86 -6.98 13.49
C LYS A 124 -23.66 -6.60 12.64
N ILE A 125 -23.67 -7.10 11.41
CA ILE A 125 -22.78 -6.63 10.35
C ILE A 125 -23.43 -5.36 9.77
N ASN A 126 -22.75 -4.22 9.88
CA ASN A 126 -23.17 -2.97 9.28
C ASN A 126 -22.73 -2.86 7.81
N GLY A 127 -21.65 -3.55 7.44
CA GLY A 127 -21.20 -3.71 6.06
C GLY A 127 -20.06 -4.72 5.94
N SER A 128 -19.95 -5.38 4.81
CA SER A 128 -18.80 -6.22 4.45
C SER A 128 -18.65 -6.24 2.94
N ASN A 129 -17.45 -6.54 2.45
CA ASN A 129 -17.18 -6.72 1.01
C ASN A 129 -16.86 -8.18 0.65
N PHE A 130 -17.10 -9.12 1.58
CA PHE A 130 -16.93 -10.56 1.36
C PHE A 130 -17.98 -11.38 2.13
N PRO A 131 -18.21 -12.66 1.76
CA PRO A 131 -19.15 -13.53 2.46
C PRO A 131 -18.63 -13.90 3.86
N VAL A 132 -19.24 -13.30 4.88
CA VAL A 132 -18.94 -13.54 6.28
C VAL A 132 -20.23 -13.47 7.10
N SER A 133 -20.33 -14.33 8.10
CA SER A 133 -21.40 -14.31 9.09
C SER A 133 -20.82 -14.16 10.50
N VAL A 134 -21.61 -13.55 11.37
CA VAL A 134 -21.25 -13.31 12.78
C VAL A 134 -22.23 -14.09 13.63
N ASP A 135 -21.69 -14.86 14.56
CA ASP A 135 -22.48 -15.59 15.56
C ASP A 135 -22.16 -15.06 16.97
N ASN A 136 -23.19 -14.79 17.77
CA ASN A 136 -23.08 -14.24 19.11
C ASN A 136 -23.00 -15.36 20.15
N LYS A 137 -21.89 -15.44 20.89
CA LYS A 137 -21.70 -16.41 21.98
C LYS A 137 -21.92 -15.81 23.36
N GLY A 138 -22.50 -14.61 23.45
CA GLY A 138 -22.84 -13.90 24.68
C GLY A 138 -21.70 -13.04 25.24
N TYR A 139 -20.45 -13.54 25.21
CA TYR A 139 -19.27 -12.82 25.72
C TYR A 139 -18.22 -12.52 24.64
N TYR A 140 -18.27 -13.27 23.55
CA TYR A 140 -17.46 -13.09 22.36
C TYR A 140 -18.33 -13.36 21.14
N ILE A 141 -17.85 -12.98 19.96
CA ILE A 141 -18.47 -13.37 18.70
C ILE A 141 -17.54 -14.29 17.93
N THR A 142 -18.10 -15.08 17.01
CA THR A 142 -17.29 -15.86 16.06
C THR A 142 -17.61 -15.42 14.63
N LEU A 143 -16.55 -15.23 13.84
CA LEU A 143 -16.64 -14.96 12.41
C LEU A 143 -16.55 -16.27 11.63
N ASP A 144 -17.52 -16.50 10.77
CA ASP A 144 -17.60 -17.65 9.88
C ASP A 144 -17.56 -17.17 8.43
N PHE A 145 -16.50 -17.53 7.72
CA PHE A 145 -16.16 -17.16 6.35
C PHE A 145 -15.37 -18.31 5.75
N LYS A 146 -15.20 -18.39 4.42
CA LYS A 146 -14.35 -19.41 3.78
C LYS A 146 -12.93 -18.92 3.51
N GLN A 147 -12.86 -17.70 2.97
CA GLN A 147 -11.63 -17.01 2.62
C GLN A 147 -11.82 -15.52 2.87
N TRP A 148 -10.78 -14.89 3.41
CA TRP A 148 -10.70 -13.46 3.66
C TRP A 148 -9.43 -12.91 2.98
N LYS A 149 -9.59 -12.30 1.81
CA LYS A 149 -8.50 -11.77 0.97
C LYS A 149 -7.97 -10.44 1.47
N ASN A 150 -6.87 -9.97 0.87
CA ASN A 150 -6.36 -8.64 1.12
C ASN A 150 -7.42 -7.56 0.78
N ASP A 151 -7.43 -6.48 1.54
CA ASP A 151 -8.34 -5.32 1.44
C ASP A 151 -9.83 -5.65 1.66
N GLU A 152 -10.15 -6.88 2.07
CA GLU A 152 -11.48 -7.25 2.52
C GLU A 152 -11.70 -6.84 3.98
N PHE A 153 -12.92 -6.42 4.30
CA PHE A 153 -13.29 -5.92 5.61
C PHE A 153 -14.69 -6.34 6.05
N ILE A 154 -14.89 -6.30 7.36
CA ILE A 154 -16.19 -6.44 8.03
C ILE A 154 -16.36 -5.31 9.05
N ASP A 155 -17.47 -4.59 8.95
CA ASP A 155 -17.90 -3.53 9.85
C ASP A 155 -18.94 -4.09 10.82
N ILE A 156 -18.56 -4.18 12.09
CA ILE A 156 -19.34 -4.82 13.15
C ILE A 156 -19.85 -3.75 14.10
N VAL A 157 -21.15 -3.76 14.35
CA VAL A 157 -21.79 -2.94 15.39
C VAL A 157 -22.32 -3.87 16.47
N SER A 158 -21.87 -3.64 17.71
CA SER A 158 -22.31 -4.39 18.88
C SER A 158 -22.94 -3.48 19.91
N ILE A 159 -24.02 -3.97 20.51
CA ILE A 159 -24.66 -3.40 21.70
C ILE A 159 -24.30 -4.29 22.87
N VAL A 160 -23.60 -3.72 23.85
CA VAL A 160 -23.05 -4.47 24.98
C VAL A 160 -23.46 -3.84 26.30
N GLU A 161 -23.76 -4.70 27.27
CA GLU A 161 -23.84 -4.33 28.68
C GLU A 161 -22.45 -4.51 29.29
N TYR A 162 -21.90 -3.44 29.87
CA TYR A 162 -20.51 -3.43 30.33
C TYR A 162 -20.43 -3.32 31.85
N TYR A 163 -19.71 -4.24 32.49
CA TYR A 163 -19.57 -4.32 33.95
C TYR A 163 -18.19 -3.89 34.46
N GLY A 164 -17.26 -3.58 33.56
CA GLY A 164 -15.92 -3.13 33.94
C GLY A 164 -15.86 -1.63 34.28
N ASN A 165 -14.67 -1.20 34.69
CA ASN A 165 -14.37 0.19 35.02
C ASN A 165 -13.64 0.95 33.90
N THR A 166 -13.25 0.27 32.83
CA THR A 166 -12.55 0.86 31.68
C THR A 166 -13.45 0.85 30.45
N GLU A 167 -13.06 1.45 29.35
CA GLU A 167 -13.90 1.40 28.15
C GLU A 167 -13.82 0.01 27.49
N PRO A 168 -14.92 -0.51 26.91
CA PRO A 168 -14.89 -1.79 26.20
C PRO A 168 -13.91 -1.75 25.01
N LYS A 169 -13.17 -2.85 24.85
CA LYS A 169 -12.21 -3.08 23.75
C LYS A 169 -12.50 -4.42 23.09
N MET A 170 -12.32 -4.44 21.77
CA MET A 170 -12.36 -5.64 20.93
C MET A 170 -10.93 -6.12 20.65
N SER A 171 -10.71 -7.43 20.62
CA SER A 171 -9.43 -8.05 20.26
C SER A 171 -9.61 -9.37 19.53
N ILE A 172 -8.58 -9.76 18.78
CA ILE A 172 -8.45 -11.09 18.17
C ILE A 172 -7.14 -11.69 18.69
N ASN A 173 -7.17 -12.95 19.08
CA ASN A 173 -5.96 -13.63 19.52
C ASN A 173 -5.10 -14.03 18.30
N GLU A 174 -3.94 -13.40 18.16
CA GLU A 174 -3.00 -13.70 17.08
C GLU A 174 -2.62 -15.18 17.02
N ARG A 175 -2.60 -15.88 18.16
CA ARG A 175 -2.23 -17.30 18.23
C ARG A 175 -3.22 -18.23 17.55
N GLU A 176 -4.43 -17.76 17.27
CA GLU A 176 -5.46 -18.55 16.60
C GLU A 176 -5.34 -18.51 15.08
N ILE A 177 -4.45 -17.65 14.55
CA ILE A 177 -4.16 -17.53 13.13
C ILE A 177 -2.67 -17.77 12.90
N VAL A 178 -2.35 -18.69 12.00
CA VAL A 178 -0.96 -19.05 11.66
C VAL A 178 -0.24 -17.85 11.03
N ASP A 179 0.91 -17.49 11.57
CA ASP A 179 1.77 -16.39 11.08
C ASP A 179 1.02 -15.05 10.93
N ALA A 180 0.23 -14.69 11.95
CA ALA A 180 -0.56 -13.47 11.96
C ALA A 180 0.01 -12.36 12.87
N LYS A 181 -0.35 -11.13 12.53
CA LYS A 181 -0.20 -9.94 13.35
C LYS A 181 -1.53 -9.19 13.37
N VAL A 182 -2.01 -8.84 14.56
CA VAL A 182 -3.24 -8.08 14.77
C VAL A 182 -2.86 -6.70 15.30
N ILE A 183 -3.33 -5.66 14.61
CA ILE A 183 -3.02 -4.28 14.92
C ILE A 183 -4.33 -3.59 15.31
N SER A 184 -4.37 -2.94 16.48
CA SER A 184 -5.50 -2.13 16.89
C SER A 184 -5.24 -0.66 16.60
N THR A 185 -6.14 -0.02 15.86
CA THR A 185 -6.04 1.41 15.51
C THR A 185 -7.32 2.13 15.89
N ASP A 186 -7.21 3.43 16.12
CA ASP A 186 -8.36 4.30 16.27
C ASP A 186 -8.68 4.95 14.93
N TYR A 187 -9.97 5.08 14.60
CA TYR A 187 -10.40 5.87 13.46
C TYR A 187 -10.07 7.33 13.74
N LEU A 188 -8.96 7.77 13.18
CA LEU A 188 -8.72 9.17 12.92
C LEU A 188 -9.46 9.47 11.62
N PRO A 189 -10.39 10.44 11.58
CA PRO A 189 -10.93 10.90 10.32
C PRO A 189 -9.72 11.35 9.48
N ASN A 190 -9.38 10.55 8.47
CA ASN A 190 -8.35 10.90 7.52
C ASN A 190 -8.86 12.12 6.78
N GLU A 191 -8.36 13.31 7.16
CA GLU A 191 -8.18 14.34 6.16
C GLU A 191 -7.33 13.68 5.07
N ILE A 192 -7.94 13.44 3.91
CA ILE A 192 -7.22 12.90 2.75
C ILE A 192 -6.24 14.00 2.35
N TYR A 193 -5.07 14.02 2.97
CA TYR A 193 -3.92 14.72 2.42
C TYR A 193 -3.50 13.88 1.23
N GLU A 194 -4.06 14.24 0.07
CA GLU A 194 -3.45 13.90 -1.22
C GLU A 194 -1.94 14.12 -1.04
N LYS A 195 -1.15 13.09 -1.32
CA LYS A 195 0.29 13.14 -1.06
C LYS A 195 0.87 14.25 -1.92
N VAL A 196 0.99 15.43 -1.33
CA VAL A 196 1.35 16.69 -1.99
C VAL A 196 2.61 16.41 -2.80
N LYS A 197 2.54 16.57 -4.13
CA LYS A 197 3.73 16.33 -4.96
C LYS A 197 4.82 17.27 -4.47
N LEU A 198 6.09 16.89 -4.63
CA LEU A 198 7.21 17.69 -4.12
C LEU A 198 7.24 19.11 -4.72
N ILE A 199 6.55 19.32 -5.85
CA ILE A 199 6.34 20.64 -6.46
C ILE A 199 5.17 21.44 -5.86
N ASP A 200 4.17 20.77 -5.30
CA ASP A 200 2.99 21.41 -4.71
C ASP A 200 3.30 21.99 -3.32
N SER A 201 4.45 21.62 -2.73
CA SER A 201 5.00 22.26 -1.52
C SER A 201 5.80 23.55 -1.82
N LEU A 202 6.08 23.85 -3.09
CA LEU A 202 6.76 25.07 -3.50
C LEU A 202 5.77 26.22 -3.73
N PRO A 203 6.19 27.49 -3.57
CA PRO A 203 5.36 28.64 -3.96
C PRO A 203 4.86 28.51 -5.40
N LYS A 204 3.58 28.82 -5.66
CA LYS A 204 2.93 28.62 -6.98
C LYS A 204 3.72 29.19 -8.16
N THR A 205 4.39 30.32 -7.95
CA THR A 205 5.27 30.97 -8.93
C THR A 205 6.52 30.14 -9.21
N LEU A 206 7.18 29.64 -8.17
CA LEU A 206 8.38 28.80 -8.30
C LEU A 206 8.04 27.43 -8.91
N ALA A 207 6.92 26.83 -8.50
CA ALA A 207 6.39 25.60 -9.08
C ALA A 207 6.13 25.76 -10.60
N SER A 208 5.43 26.83 -10.99
CA SER A 208 5.16 27.09 -12.41
C SER A 208 6.44 27.33 -13.21
N PHE A 209 7.38 28.09 -12.64
CA PHE A 209 8.68 28.33 -13.28
C PHE A 209 9.47 27.03 -13.50
N LEU A 210 9.57 26.18 -12.48
CA LEU A 210 10.27 24.89 -12.57
C LEU A 210 9.63 23.94 -13.58
N LYS A 211 8.28 23.90 -13.65
CA LYS A 211 7.56 23.12 -14.68
C LYS A 211 7.97 23.55 -16.09
N TRP A 212 7.95 24.85 -16.36
CA TRP A 212 8.34 25.37 -17.68
C TRP A 212 9.82 25.20 -17.98
N LEU A 213 10.70 25.40 -16.99
CA LEU A 213 12.13 25.19 -17.13
C LEU A 213 12.43 23.76 -17.61
N ILE A 214 11.79 22.76 -17.01
CA ILE A 214 12.04 21.35 -17.34
C ILE A 214 11.52 21.00 -18.73
N VAL A 215 10.33 21.50 -19.09
CA VAL A 215 9.81 21.36 -20.47
C VAL A 215 10.80 21.95 -21.48
N ILE A 216 11.33 23.13 -21.20
CA ILE A 216 12.31 23.79 -22.08
C ILE A 216 13.60 22.97 -22.17
N VAL A 217 14.12 22.46 -21.05
CA VAL A 217 15.33 21.62 -21.03
C VAL A 217 15.14 20.33 -21.84
N ILE A 218 13.97 19.69 -21.74
CA ILE A 218 13.63 18.49 -22.52
C ILE A 218 13.62 18.83 -24.02
N ILE A 219 12.94 19.91 -24.41
CA ILE A 219 12.89 20.35 -25.81
C ILE A 219 14.30 20.62 -26.36
N ILE A 220 15.15 21.31 -25.57
CA ILE A 220 16.53 21.60 -25.97
C ILE A 220 17.34 20.31 -26.10
N ALA A 221 17.21 19.38 -25.15
CA ALA A 221 17.90 18.10 -25.18
C ALA A 221 17.49 17.27 -26.42
N ASP A 222 16.20 17.25 -26.75
CA ASP A 222 15.67 16.55 -27.93
C ASP A 222 16.22 17.15 -29.24
N ILE A 223 16.17 18.48 -29.38
CA ILE A 223 16.72 19.17 -30.55
C ILE A 223 18.22 18.88 -30.67
N SER A 224 18.96 18.98 -29.56
CA SER A 224 20.40 18.72 -29.53
C SER A 224 20.74 17.29 -29.96
N ALA A 225 19.95 16.32 -29.50
CA ALA A 225 20.13 14.93 -29.85
C ALA A 225 19.81 14.64 -31.32
N ILE A 226 18.76 15.25 -31.88
CA ILE A 226 18.47 15.18 -33.33
C ILE A 226 19.67 15.65 -34.14
N PHE A 227 20.27 16.79 -33.76
CA PHE A 227 21.46 17.30 -34.43
C PHE A 227 22.68 16.36 -34.26
N ALA A 228 22.93 15.86 -33.05
CA ALA A 228 24.03 14.93 -32.78
C ALA A 228 23.91 13.62 -33.57
N ILE A 229 22.72 13.03 -33.62
CA ILE A 229 22.42 11.81 -34.38
C ILE A 229 22.57 12.07 -35.88
N SER A 230 22.03 13.17 -36.39
CA SER A 230 22.17 13.52 -37.82
C SER A 230 23.63 13.71 -38.23
N SER A 231 24.47 14.25 -37.33
CA SER A 231 25.90 14.45 -37.54
C SER A 231 26.68 13.12 -37.49
N GLN A 232 26.33 12.21 -36.57
CA GLN A 232 26.95 10.89 -36.47
C GLN A 232 26.56 9.98 -37.66
N LEU A 233 25.30 9.98 -38.08
CA LEU A 233 24.82 9.22 -39.24
C LEU A 233 25.48 9.66 -40.57
N LYS A 234 25.95 10.92 -40.66
CA LYS A 234 26.71 11.43 -41.81
C LYS A 234 28.19 11.04 -41.79
N LYS A 235 28.76 10.80 -40.60
CA LYS A 235 30.20 10.50 -40.43
C LYS A 235 30.52 9.01 -40.50
N ASP A 236 29.54 8.13 -40.28
CA ASP A 236 29.76 6.68 -40.33
C ASP A 236 29.66 6.15 -41.78
N PRO A 237 30.77 5.68 -42.39
CA PRO A 237 30.78 5.22 -43.78
C PRO A 237 29.90 3.97 -44.02
N ASN A 238 29.66 3.15 -43.00
CA ASN A 238 28.80 1.96 -43.12
C ASN A 238 27.30 2.33 -43.15
N ILE A 239 26.93 3.41 -42.47
CA ILE A 239 25.53 3.87 -42.35
C ILE A 239 25.22 4.97 -43.38
N SER A 240 26.23 5.71 -43.85
CA SER A 240 26.12 6.66 -44.94
C SER A 240 25.48 6.03 -46.19
N ASN A 241 25.91 4.80 -46.52
CA ASN A 241 25.39 3.98 -47.62
C ASN A 241 24.11 3.19 -47.29
N SER A 242 23.66 3.20 -46.04
CA SER A 242 22.40 2.56 -45.66
C SER A 242 21.21 3.35 -46.21
N GLY A 243 20.25 2.63 -46.81
CA GLY A 243 19.09 3.23 -47.46
C GLY A 243 18.24 4.09 -46.51
N LYS A 244 17.45 5.02 -47.06
CA LYS A 244 16.59 5.97 -46.32
C LYS A 244 15.86 5.31 -45.13
N VAL A 245 15.41 4.07 -45.31
CA VAL A 245 14.70 3.26 -44.31
C VAL A 245 15.45 3.10 -42.99
N ILE A 246 16.76 2.83 -43.00
CA ILE A 246 17.54 2.60 -41.76
C ILE A 246 17.72 3.90 -40.97
N LYS A 247 17.85 5.04 -41.67
CA LYS A 247 17.90 6.37 -41.05
C LYS A 247 16.55 6.73 -40.41
N THR A 248 15.45 6.42 -41.09
CA THR A 248 14.08 6.65 -40.56
C THR A 248 13.80 5.75 -39.36
N LEU A 249 14.19 4.47 -39.41
CA LEU A 249 13.96 3.52 -38.31
C LEU A 249 14.72 3.91 -37.04
N THR A 250 16.00 4.30 -37.19
CA THR A 250 16.84 4.78 -36.08
C THR A 250 16.24 6.01 -35.42
N PHE A 251 15.69 6.94 -36.22
CA PHE A 251 15.02 8.14 -35.71
C PHE A 251 13.74 7.80 -34.91
N ILE A 252 12.91 6.89 -35.43
CA ILE A 252 11.67 6.46 -34.77
C ILE A 252 11.96 5.77 -33.43
N ILE A 253 12.93 4.86 -33.39
CA ILE A 253 13.32 4.16 -32.16
C ILE A 253 13.80 5.16 -31.11
N TRP A 254 14.55 6.19 -31.51
CA TRP A 254 15.04 7.21 -30.60
C TRP A 254 13.92 8.08 -30.03
N LEU A 255 12.92 8.44 -30.86
CA LEU A 255 11.74 9.19 -30.43
C LEU A 255 10.92 8.42 -29.39
N ILE A 256 10.77 7.10 -29.58
CA ILE A 256 10.12 6.21 -28.60
C ILE A 256 10.91 6.20 -27.28
N VAL A 257 12.24 6.11 -27.34
CA VAL A 257 13.10 6.15 -26.14
C VAL A 257 12.95 7.46 -25.39
N ILE A 258 12.98 8.61 -26.07
CA ILE A 258 12.75 9.92 -25.42
C ILE A 258 11.42 9.92 -24.69
N VAL A 259 10.32 9.57 -25.37
CA VAL A 259 8.97 9.62 -24.79
C VAL A 259 8.88 8.74 -23.55
N ILE A 260 9.45 7.53 -23.60
CA ILE A 260 9.50 6.60 -22.47
C ILE A 260 10.33 7.15 -21.30
N PHE A 261 11.44 7.84 -21.57
CA PHE A 261 12.29 8.41 -20.52
C PHE A 261 11.79 9.77 -19.98
N SER A 262 10.99 10.52 -20.76
CA SER A 262 10.36 11.77 -20.33
C SER A 262 9.03 11.56 -19.60
N LEU A 263 8.34 10.45 -19.83
CA LEU A 263 7.06 10.10 -19.19
C LEU A 263 7.15 10.05 -17.64
N PRO A 264 8.17 9.44 -17.02
CA PRO A 264 8.35 9.46 -15.57
C PRO A 264 8.59 10.87 -15.00
N LEU A 265 9.27 11.74 -15.75
CA LEU A 265 9.49 13.14 -15.37
C LEU A 265 8.17 13.91 -15.33
N LEU A 266 7.24 13.63 -16.26
CA LEU A 266 5.88 14.19 -16.21
C LEU A 266 5.06 13.65 -15.03
N TRP A 267 5.37 12.45 -14.54
CA TRP A 267 4.67 11.82 -13.41
C TRP A 267 5.13 12.33 -12.04
N ILE A 268 6.35 12.87 -11.96
CA ILE A 268 6.90 13.54 -10.77
C ILE A 268 6.29 14.94 -10.56
N PHE A 269 5.68 15.53 -11.60
CA PHE A 269 5.01 16.85 -11.59
C PHE A 269 3.49 16.79 -11.58
#